data_AF-A0A3N5YXL4-F1
#
_entry.id   AF-A0A3N5YXL4-F1
#
_cell.length_a   1.000
_cell.length_b   1.000
_cell.length_c   1.000
_cell.angle_alpha   90.00
_cell.angle_beta   90.00
_cell.angle_gamma   90.00
#
_symmetry.space_group_name_H-M   'P 1'
#
loop_
_entity.id
_entity.type
_entity.pdbx_description
1 polymer ?
#
loop_
_entity_poly.entity_id
_entity_poly.type
_entity_poly.pdbx_seq_one_letter_code
_entity_poly.pdbx_strand_id
1 'polypeptide(L)'
;MSSLAVATCAGAVGGCSWWFASGVLTVERADAAARLGVLPHAAWLVVSVTLGSLTAFLLQRFTRLNRIEGWFYPLFCTATAVLPWLPLPVPAGALLWAGPSAWLVFGGVAAAIAVTIARAGRGATPTAARRLIGSPRAAWTAAALAAVVYGVTAAYLSPLFPGGDEPHYLVITQSLIEDGDIRIENNHEERDYLAYFEAELAPHSLRRGRNGEMYSVHAPGLPAILVPAFAAGGYPAVVAFL
;
A
#
# COMPACT_ATOMS: atom_id res chain seq x y z
N MET A 1 7.16 -13.59 29.41
CA MET A 1 7.95 -14.40 28.46
C MET A 1 9.40 -13.92 28.47
N SER A 2 10.40 -14.80 28.38
CA SER A 2 11.81 -14.39 28.32
C SER A 2 12.14 -13.74 26.97
N SER A 3 13.10 -12.81 26.92
CA SER A 3 13.54 -12.17 25.66
C SER A 3 14.00 -13.16 24.60
N LEU A 4 14.56 -14.30 25.05
CA LEU A 4 14.94 -15.43 24.21
C LEU A 4 13.72 -16.08 23.53
N ALA A 5 12.63 -16.29 24.27
CA ALA A 5 11.40 -16.84 23.71
C ALA A 5 10.78 -15.88 22.68
N VAL A 6 10.74 -14.58 22.98
CA VAL A 6 10.18 -13.58 22.05
C VAL A 6 11.01 -13.47 20.78
N ALA A 7 12.35 -13.47 20.88
CA ALA A 7 13.22 -13.49 19.71
C ALA A 7 13.00 -14.73 18.83
N THR A 8 12.85 -15.90 19.46
CA THR A 8 12.59 -17.16 18.75
C THR A 8 11.24 -17.11 18.03
N CYS A 9 10.18 -16.61 18.69
CA CYS A 9 8.87 -16.41 18.07
C CYS A 9 8.94 -15.40 16.90
N ALA A 10 9.68 -14.30 17.06
CA ALA A 10 9.85 -13.30 16.01
C ALA A 10 10.57 -13.90 14.78
N GLY A 11 11.57 -14.76 15.01
CA GLY A 11 12.24 -15.55 13.97
C GLY A 11 11.29 -16.53 13.28
N ALA A 12 10.41 -17.20 14.03
CA ALA A 12 9.38 -18.07 13.48
C ALA A 12 8.40 -17.31 12.56
N VAL A 13 7.97 -16.12 12.98
CA VAL A 13 7.13 -15.23 12.16
C VAL A 13 7.85 -14.82 10.88
N GLY A 14 9.12 -14.45 10.96
CA GLY A 14 9.96 -14.14 9.80
C GLY A 14 10.07 -15.31 8.82
N GLY A 15 10.33 -16.52 9.33
CA GLY A 15 10.42 -17.73 8.51
C GLY A 15 9.08 -18.14 7.86
N CYS A 16 7.98 -18.03 8.60
CA CYS A 16 6.63 -18.28 8.07
C CYS A 16 6.28 -17.28 6.97
N SER A 17 6.51 -15.99 7.23
CA SER A 17 6.25 -14.91 6.27
C SER A 17 7.11 -15.05 5.01
N TRP A 18 8.36 -15.50 5.15
CA TRP A 18 9.25 -15.77 4.01
C TRP A 18 8.68 -16.84 3.07
N TRP A 19 8.12 -17.92 3.64
CA TRP A 19 7.51 -18.99 2.85
C TRP A 19 6.30 -18.48 2.05
N PHE A 20 5.43 -17.67 2.66
CA PHE A 20 4.32 -17.02 1.96
C PHE A 20 4.79 -16.01 0.89
N ALA A 21 5.80 -15.18 1.19
CA ALA A 21 6.35 -14.22 0.24
C ALA A 21 7.04 -14.89 -0.97
N SER A 22 7.46 -16.15 -0.82
CA SER A 22 8.03 -16.96 -1.89
C SER A 22 6.98 -17.60 -2.81
N GLY A 23 5.69 -17.53 -2.44
CA GLY A 23 4.60 -18.00 -3.27
C GLY A 23 4.21 -17.01 -4.36
N VAL A 24 3.53 -17.51 -5.39
CA VAL A 24 2.94 -16.69 -6.45
C VAL A 24 1.43 -16.65 -6.25
N LEU A 25 0.86 -15.45 -6.18
CA LEU A 25 -0.57 -15.22 -6.04
C LEU A 25 -1.08 -14.49 -7.28
N THR A 26 -2.17 -14.97 -7.86
CA THR A 26 -2.91 -14.30 -8.93
C THR A 26 -4.38 -14.16 -8.57
N VAL A 27 -5.07 -13.24 -9.25
CA VAL A 27 -6.47 -12.94 -9.04
C VAL A 27 -7.25 -13.42 -10.27
N GLU A 28 -8.30 -14.19 -10.05
CA GLU A 28 -9.10 -14.77 -11.14
C GLU A 28 -10.03 -13.74 -11.80
N ARG A 29 -10.51 -12.76 -11.02
CA ARG A 29 -11.41 -11.69 -11.49
C ARG A 29 -11.11 -10.36 -10.79
N ALA A 30 -11.43 -9.26 -11.46
CA ALA A 30 -11.18 -7.90 -10.95
C ALA A 30 -11.90 -7.59 -9.61
N ASP A 31 -12.90 -8.38 -9.22
CA ASP A 31 -13.60 -8.27 -7.93
C ASP A 31 -12.80 -8.80 -6.72
N ALA A 32 -11.58 -9.30 -6.94
CA ALA A 32 -10.61 -9.75 -5.94
C ALA A 32 -11.09 -10.88 -5.00
N ALA A 33 -12.27 -11.44 -5.23
CA ALA A 33 -12.87 -12.44 -4.34
C ALA A 33 -12.22 -13.82 -4.52
N ALA A 34 -11.92 -14.19 -5.77
CA ALA A 34 -11.28 -15.45 -6.11
C ALA A 34 -9.78 -15.26 -6.41
N ARG A 35 -8.94 -15.92 -5.61
CA ARG A 35 -7.48 -15.87 -5.70
C ARG A 35 -6.92 -17.28 -5.87
N LEU A 36 -5.98 -17.41 -6.80
CA LEU A 36 -5.25 -18.65 -7.04
C LEU A 36 -3.80 -18.43 -6.60
N GLY A 37 -3.36 -19.24 -5.64
CA GLY A 37 -2.03 -19.16 -5.07
C GLY A 37 -1.26 -20.45 -5.26
N VAL A 38 -0.02 -20.35 -5.76
CA VAL A 38 0.94 -21.44 -5.81
C VAL A 38 1.97 -21.19 -4.72
N LEU A 39 1.90 -22.00 -3.66
CA LEU A 39 2.83 -21.94 -2.53
C LEU A 39 4.02 -22.88 -2.76
N PRO A 40 5.20 -22.57 -2.20
CA PRO A 40 6.30 -23.52 -2.17
C PRO A 40 5.88 -24.79 -1.41
N HIS A 41 6.57 -25.90 -1.68
CA HIS A 41 6.28 -27.17 -1.00
C HIS A 41 6.24 -27.01 0.53
N ALA A 42 5.28 -27.65 1.21
CA ALA A 42 5.04 -27.46 2.66
C ALA A 42 6.27 -27.80 3.54
N ALA A 43 7.15 -28.69 3.08
CA ALA A 43 8.42 -28.95 3.75
C ALA A 43 9.28 -27.69 3.93
N TRP A 44 9.24 -26.76 2.96
CA TRP A 44 9.97 -25.49 3.05
C TRP A 44 9.43 -24.56 4.12
N LEU A 45 8.16 -24.69 4.52
CA LEU A 45 7.61 -23.92 5.65
C LEU A 45 8.28 -24.36 6.96
N VAL A 46 8.42 -25.67 7.17
CA VAL A 46 9.10 -26.20 8.34
C VAL A 46 10.54 -25.73 8.34
N VAL A 47 11.23 -25.86 7.21
CA VAL A 47 12.63 -25.41 7.07
C VAL A 47 12.77 -23.92 7.35
N SER A 48 11.95 -23.06 6.75
CA SER A 48 12.07 -21.60 6.92
C SER A 48 11.74 -21.15 8.34
N VAL A 49 10.70 -21.74 8.96
CA VAL A 49 10.34 -21.46 10.36
C VAL A 49 11.45 -21.93 11.31
N THR A 50 11.99 -23.13 11.10
CA THR A 50 13.09 -23.64 11.92
C THR A 50 14.35 -22.80 11.76
N LEU A 51 14.74 -22.46 10.52
CA LEU A 51 15.90 -21.61 10.26
C LEU A 51 15.71 -20.22 10.87
N GLY A 52 14.57 -19.56 10.65
CA GLY A 52 14.28 -18.25 11.22
C GLY A 52 14.31 -18.26 12.75
N SER A 53 13.68 -19.26 13.37
CA SER A 53 13.67 -19.44 14.83
C SER A 53 15.08 -19.70 15.37
N LEU A 54 15.84 -20.61 14.74
CA LEU A 54 17.18 -20.98 15.15
C LEU A 54 18.14 -19.80 15.00
N THR A 55 18.10 -19.08 13.88
CA THR A 55 18.91 -17.87 13.67
C THR A 55 18.60 -16.83 14.73
N ALA A 56 17.33 -16.50 14.97
CA ALA A 56 16.97 -15.52 16.00
C ALA A 56 17.37 -15.98 17.41
N PHE A 57 17.22 -17.26 17.72
CA PHE A 57 17.67 -17.87 18.97
C PHE A 57 19.19 -17.75 19.15
N LEU A 58 19.99 -18.17 18.15
CA LEU A 58 21.44 -18.13 18.20
C LEU A 58 21.96 -16.70 18.32
N LEU A 59 21.37 -15.77 17.57
CA LEU A 59 21.67 -14.35 17.65
C LEU A 59 21.36 -13.79 19.04
N GLN A 60 20.19 -14.09 19.61
CA GLN A 60 19.79 -13.65 20.95
C GLN A 60 20.58 -14.34 22.08
N ARG A 61 21.09 -15.55 21.87
CA ARG A 61 21.79 -16.33 22.91
C ARG A 61 23.29 -16.04 22.97
N PHE A 62 23.93 -15.96 21.81
CA PHE A 62 25.40 -16.04 21.70
C PHE A 62 26.06 -14.77 21.18
N THR A 63 25.31 -13.80 20.65
CA THR A 63 25.91 -12.57 20.11
C THR A 63 25.68 -11.35 21.01
N ARG A 64 26.41 -10.27 20.73
CA ARG A 64 26.24 -8.98 21.42
C ARG A 64 24.84 -8.36 21.23
N LEU A 65 24.04 -8.88 20.28
CA LEU A 65 22.65 -8.47 20.08
C LEU A 65 21.79 -8.76 21.31
N ASN A 66 22.19 -9.71 22.16
CA ASN A 66 21.48 -10.02 23.40
C ASN A 66 21.44 -8.86 24.41
N ARG A 67 22.34 -7.88 24.26
CA ARG A 67 22.38 -6.63 25.06
C ARG A 67 21.49 -5.54 24.47
N ILE A 68 21.03 -5.70 23.22
CA ILE A 68 20.17 -4.75 22.53
C ILE A 68 18.73 -5.18 22.76
N GLU A 69 18.05 -4.48 23.64
CA GLU A 69 16.65 -4.77 23.93
C GLU A 69 15.79 -4.61 22.66
N GLY A 70 15.09 -5.67 22.27
CA GLY A 70 14.08 -5.61 21.22
C GLY A 70 14.59 -5.53 19.78
N TRP A 71 15.86 -5.87 19.50
CA TRP A 71 16.39 -5.88 18.11
C TRP A 71 15.55 -6.76 17.15
N PHE A 72 14.83 -7.74 17.69
CA PHE A 72 13.98 -8.68 16.95
C PHE A 72 12.56 -8.16 16.67
N TYR A 73 12.10 -7.06 17.28
CA TYR A 73 10.73 -6.57 17.07
C TYR A 73 10.36 -6.28 15.60
N PRO A 74 11.26 -5.73 14.76
CA PRO A 74 10.96 -5.52 13.35
C PRO A 74 10.59 -6.80 12.59
N LEU A 75 11.03 -7.99 13.04
CA LEU A 75 10.69 -9.25 12.39
C LEU A 75 9.18 -9.51 12.40
N PHE A 76 8.43 -9.01 13.39
CA PHE A 76 6.97 -9.13 13.39
C PHE A 76 6.30 -8.39 12.23
N CYS A 77 6.92 -7.32 11.71
CA CYS A 77 6.39 -6.59 10.57
C CYS A 77 6.37 -7.44 9.29
N THR A 78 7.15 -8.53 9.21
CA THR A 78 7.08 -9.45 8.06
C THR A 78 5.73 -10.16 7.94
N ALA A 79 4.94 -10.22 9.03
CA ALA A 79 3.62 -10.83 9.01
C ALA A 79 2.64 -10.18 8.02
N THR A 80 2.90 -8.94 7.57
CA THR A 80 2.11 -8.31 6.50
C THR A 80 2.15 -9.09 5.19
N ALA A 81 3.25 -9.80 4.91
CA ALA A 81 3.38 -10.67 3.73
C ALA A 81 2.45 -11.89 3.76
N VAL A 82 1.83 -12.20 4.91
CA VAL A 82 0.85 -13.28 5.06
C VAL A 82 -0.57 -12.81 4.70
N LEU A 83 -0.84 -11.50 4.77
CA LEU A 83 -2.19 -10.95 4.53
C LEU A 83 -2.81 -11.36 3.18
N PRO A 84 -2.08 -11.32 2.04
CA PRO A 84 -2.65 -11.74 0.75
C PRO A 84 -3.09 -13.21 0.71
N TRP A 85 -2.57 -14.04 1.61
CA TRP A 85 -2.75 -15.50 1.64
C TRP A 85 -3.81 -15.97 2.63
N LEU A 86 -4.43 -15.04 3.37
CA LEU A 86 -5.53 -15.39 4.26
C LEU A 86 -6.71 -15.92 3.43
N PRO A 87 -7.34 -17.04 3.85
CA PRO A 87 -8.49 -17.65 3.17
C PRO A 87 -9.79 -16.87 3.44
N LEU A 88 -9.71 -15.55 3.55
CA LEU A 88 -10.78 -14.62 3.84
C LEU A 88 -10.73 -13.49 2.81
N PRO A 89 -11.87 -12.86 2.46
CA PRO A 89 -11.85 -11.66 1.62
C PRO A 89 -10.93 -10.61 2.23
N VAL A 90 -9.91 -10.18 1.47
CA VAL A 90 -9.00 -9.10 1.88
C VAL A 90 -9.18 -7.92 0.95
N PRO A 91 -9.02 -6.68 1.44
CA PRO A 91 -9.02 -5.50 0.57
C PRO A 91 -7.97 -5.64 -0.53
N ALA A 92 -8.22 -5.09 -1.72
CA ALA A 92 -7.28 -5.16 -2.84
C ALA A 92 -5.88 -4.64 -2.47
N GLY A 93 -5.80 -3.63 -1.59
CA GLY A 93 -4.54 -3.11 -1.06
C GLY A 93 -3.70 -4.14 -0.28
N ALA A 94 -4.29 -5.21 0.26
CA ALA A 94 -3.53 -6.29 0.88
C ALA A 94 -2.69 -7.04 -0.16
N LEU A 95 -3.11 -7.11 -1.43
CA LEU A 95 -2.38 -7.76 -2.52
C LEU A 95 -1.08 -7.03 -2.87
N LEU A 96 -0.90 -5.77 -2.44
CA LEU A 96 0.38 -5.07 -2.52
C LEU A 96 1.50 -5.85 -1.85
N TRP A 97 1.19 -6.70 -0.86
CA TRP A 97 2.18 -7.51 -0.14
C TRP A 97 2.39 -8.90 -0.74
N ALA A 98 1.93 -9.15 -1.96
CA ALA A 98 2.22 -10.36 -2.73
C ALA A 98 3.30 -10.11 -3.80
N GLY A 99 3.96 -11.18 -4.26
CA GLY A 99 4.94 -11.07 -5.34
C GLY A 99 6.17 -10.21 -5.00
N PRO A 100 6.77 -9.49 -5.98
CA PRO A 100 8.01 -8.74 -5.78
C PRO A 100 7.95 -7.70 -4.65
N SER A 101 6.81 -7.05 -4.45
CA SER A 101 6.62 -6.02 -3.42
C SER A 101 6.61 -6.57 -2.00
N ALA A 102 6.33 -7.87 -1.80
CA ALA A 102 6.50 -8.53 -0.51
C ALA A 102 7.94 -8.41 0.02
N TRP A 103 8.94 -8.47 -0.88
CA TRP A 103 10.36 -8.37 -0.53
C TRP A 103 10.77 -6.99 -0.02
N LEU A 104 10.01 -5.93 -0.33
CA LEU A 104 10.23 -4.60 0.24
C LEU A 104 10.03 -4.59 1.76
N VAL A 105 9.11 -5.41 2.28
CA VAL A 105 8.91 -5.59 3.72
C VAL A 105 10.17 -6.18 4.36
N PHE A 106 10.74 -7.23 3.76
CA PHE A 106 11.96 -7.86 4.25
C PHE A 106 13.16 -6.90 4.19
N GLY A 107 13.29 -6.13 3.10
CA GLY A 107 14.30 -5.08 2.98
C GLY A 107 14.17 -4.01 4.07
N GLY A 108 12.94 -3.54 4.32
CA GLY A 108 12.65 -2.57 5.39
C GLY A 108 12.95 -3.12 6.78
N VAL A 109 12.59 -4.37 7.05
CA VAL A 109 12.90 -5.06 8.32
C VAL A 109 14.41 -5.23 8.50
N ALA A 110 15.13 -5.65 7.47
CA ALA A 110 16.59 -5.77 7.51
C ALA A 110 17.26 -4.42 7.78
N ALA A 111 16.80 -3.35 7.13
CA ALA A 111 17.28 -1.99 7.38
C ALA A 111 16.98 -1.53 8.81
N ALA A 112 15.78 -1.80 9.33
CA ALA A 112 15.41 -1.45 10.70
C ALA A 112 16.30 -2.17 11.73
N ILE A 113 16.57 -3.45 11.54
CA ILE A 113 17.50 -4.23 12.38
C ILE A 113 18.92 -3.65 12.27
N ALA A 114 19.43 -3.39 11.06
CA ALA A 114 20.75 -2.83 10.84
C ALA A 114 20.93 -1.46 11.52
N VAL A 115 19.92 -0.58 11.42
CA VAL A 115 19.90 0.72 12.11
C VAL A 115 19.93 0.54 13.63
N THR A 116 19.19 -0.45 14.15
CA THR A 116 19.14 -0.75 15.58
C THR A 116 20.50 -1.21 16.09
N ILE A 117 21.17 -2.10 15.34
CA ILE A 117 22.51 -2.58 15.64
C ILE A 117 23.54 -1.43 15.58
N ALA A 118 23.52 -0.64 14.52
CA ALA A 118 24.45 0.49 14.34
C ALA A 118 24.31 1.52 15.47
N ARG A 119 23.10 1.78 15.94
CA ARG A 119 22.84 2.71 17.06
C ARG A 119 23.34 2.16 18.39
N ALA A 120 23.11 0.88 18.66
CA ALA A 120 23.63 0.24 19.86
C ALA A 120 25.17 0.26 19.91
N GLY A 121 25.83 0.04 18.76
CA GLY A 121 27.28 0.14 18.63
C GLY A 121 27.84 1.55 18.92
N ARG A 122 27.04 2.60 18.74
CA ARG A 122 27.39 4.00 19.05
C ARG A 122 27.09 4.40 20.51
N GLY A 123 26.69 3.46 21.37
CA GLY A 123 26.32 3.75 22.76
C GLY A 123 25.03 4.56 22.90
N ALA A 124 24.20 4.63 21.85
CA ALA A 124 22.91 5.31 21.94
C ALA A 124 21.99 4.51 22.89
N THR A 125 21.50 5.15 23.95
CA THR A 125 20.60 4.51 24.91
C THR A 125 19.22 4.23 24.27
N PRO A 126 18.50 3.16 24.66
CA PRO A 126 17.16 2.85 24.16
C PRO A 126 16.18 4.03 24.30
N THR A 127 16.36 4.87 25.32
CA THR A 127 15.64 6.12 25.56
C THR A 127 15.84 7.16 24.46
N ALA A 128 17.02 7.26 23.86
CA ALA A 128 17.29 8.19 22.76
C ALA A 128 16.59 7.75 21.46
N ALA A 129 16.57 6.45 21.17
CA ALA A 129 15.86 5.90 20.01
C ALA A 129 14.32 6.03 20.18
N ARG A 130 13.81 5.77 21.39
CA ARG A 130 12.38 5.95 21.72
C ARG A 130 11.96 7.42 21.70
N ARG A 131 12.83 8.34 22.12
CA ARG A 131 12.62 9.80 21.98
C ARG A 131 12.65 10.26 20.53
N LEU A 132 13.47 9.66 19.67
CA LEU A 132 13.49 9.98 18.25
C LEU A 132 12.21 9.50 17.56
N ILE A 133 11.83 8.23 17.71
CA ILE A 133 10.61 7.66 17.10
C ILE A 133 9.34 8.32 17.67
N GLY A 134 9.35 8.66 18.96
CA GLY A 134 8.27 9.42 19.61
C GLY A 134 8.35 10.94 19.40
N SER A 135 9.36 11.45 18.67
CA SER A 135 9.43 12.88 18.39
C SER A 135 8.50 13.23 17.22
N PRO A 136 7.81 14.38 17.28
CA PRO A 136 7.04 14.89 16.13
C PRO A 136 7.89 14.96 14.86
N ARG A 137 9.21 15.22 14.99
CA ARG A 137 10.14 15.27 13.86
C ARG A 137 10.26 13.92 13.15
N ALA A 138 10.28 12.80 13.85
CA ALA A 138 10.33 11.49 13.19
C ALA A 138 9.04 11.21 12.41
N ALA A 139 7.89 11.56 12.98
CA ALA A 139 6.61 11.45 12.28
C ALA A 139 6.60 12.32 11.01
N TRP A 140 7.04 13.58 11.09
CA TRP A 140 7.17 14.46 9.93
C TRP A 140 8.18 13.96 8.90
N THR A 141 9.32 13.40 9.31
CA THR A 141 10.27 12.82 8.35
C THR A 141 9.69 11.58 7.67
N ALA A 142 8.96 10.74 8.39
CA ALA A 142 8.28 9.59 7.81
C ALA A 142 7.18 10.02 6.84
N ALA A 143 6.39 11.04 7.21
CA ALA A 143 5.38 11.64 6.34
C ALA A 143 6.00 12.25 5.09
N ALA A 144 7.10 13.00 5.21
CA ALA A 144 7.80 13.59 4.08
C ALA A 144 8.39 12.52 3.15
N LEU A 145 9.00 11.48 3.70
CA LEU A 145 9.51 10.35 2.91
C LEU A 145 8.36 9.61 2.21
N ALA A 146 7.25 9.36 2.90
CA ALA A 146 6.07 8.74 2.32
C ALA A 146 5.49 9.60 1.20
N ALA A 147 5.39 10.92 1.39
CA ALA A 147 4.91 11.86 0.37
C ALA A 147 5.83 11.89 -0.86
N VAL A 148 7.16 11.84 -0.67
CA VAL A 148 8.13 11.79 -1.78
C VAL A 148 7.98 10.48 -2.55
N VAL A 149 7.93 9.33 -1.84
CA VAL A 149 7.77 8.02 -2.49
C VAL A 149 6.46 7.94 -3.25
N TYR A 150 5.37 8.40 -2.63
CA TYR A 150 4.06 8.48 -3.25
C TYR A 150 4.10 9.40 -4.49
N GLY A 151 4.60 10.63 -4.36
CA GLY A 151 4.65 11.59 -5.47
C GLY A 151 5.49 11.11 -6.65
N VAL A 152 6.64 10.47 -6.39
CA VAL A 152 7.46 9.85 -7.45
C VAL A 152 6.72 8.70 -8.13
N THR A 153 6.04 7.85 -7.35
CA THR A 153 5.27 6.72 -7.89
C THR A 153 4.08 7.21 -8.70
N ALA A 154 3.34 8.19 -8.19
CA ALA A 154 2.20 8.81 -8.84
C ALA A 154 2.62 9.47 -10.16
N ALA A 155 3.72 10.24 -10.17
CA ALA A 155 4.25 10.85 -11.40
C ALA A 155 4.75 9.81 -12.43
N TYR A 156 5.30 8.69 -11.96
CA TYR A 156 5.76 7.61 -12.85
C TYR A 156 4.59 6.85 -13.47
N LEU A 157 3.50 6.65 -12.72
CA LEU A 157 2.32 5.90 -13.16
C LEU A 157 1.28 6.78 -13.86
N SER A 158 1.29 8.10 -13.67
CA SER A 158 0.28 9.00 -14.23
C SER A 158 0.08 8.91 -15.74
N PRO A 159 1.07 8.57 -16.60
CA PRO A 159 0.82 8.38 -18.03
C PRO A 159 -0.04 7.16 -18.38
N LEU A 160 -0.25 6.23 -17.43
CA LEU A 160 -1.09 5.04 -17.61
C LEU A 160 -2.56 5.30 -17.20
N PHE A 161 -2.85 6.48 -16.67
CA PHE A 161 -4.13 6.89 -16.10
C PHE A 161 -4.55 8.26 -16.69
N PRO A 162 -5.84 8.63 -16.67
CA PRO A 162 -6.95 7.95 -16.01
C PRO A 162 -7.42 6.71 -16.77
N GLY A 163 -7.87 5.69 -16.03
CA GLY A 163 -8.29 4.41 -16.59
C GLY A 163 -9.50 3.81 -15.87
N GLY A 164 -10.15 2.83 -16.51
CA GLY A 164 -11.37 2.23 -15.97
C GLY A 164 -12.48 3.27 -15.79
N ASP A 165 -13.02 3.38 -14.57
CA ASP A 165 -14.10 4.33 -14.27
C ASP A 165 -13.63 5.75 -13.93
N GLU A 166 -12.32 5.95 -13.75
CA GLU A 166 -11.73 7.23 -13.31
C GLU A 166 -12.09 8.41 -14.22
N PRO A 167 -12.00 8.33 -15.57
CA PRO A 167 -12.39 9.44 -16.43
C PRO A 167 -13.86 9.87 -16.24
N HIS A 168 -14.76 8.92 -15.94
CA HIS A 168 -16.18 9.23 -15.73
C HIS A 168 -16.44 9.94 -14.40
N TYR A 169 -15.64 9.66 -13.37
CA TYR A 169 -15.69 10.44 -12.13
C TYR A 169 -15.18 11.87 -12.35
N LEU A 170 -14.13 12.03 -13.16
CA LEU A 170 -13.59 13.35 -13.52
C LEU A 170 -14.59 14.19 -14.32
N VAL A 171 -15.36 13.60 -15.22
CA VAL A 171 -16.45 14.29 -15.94
C VAL A 171 -17.47 14.87 -14.96
N ILE A 172 -17.88 14.10 -13.94
CA ILE A 172 -18.80 14.62 -12.90
C ILE A 172 -18.12 15.73 -12.09
N THR A 173 -16.84 15.58 -11.74
CA THR A 173 -16.08 16.63 -11.03
C THR A 173 -16.01 17.92 -11.83
N GLN A 174 -15.82 17.82 -13.14
CA GLN A 174 -15.76 18.97 -14.03
C GLN A 174 -17.12 19.66 -14.15
N SER A 175 -18.21 18.91 -14.36
CA SER A 175 -19.59 19.45 -14.33
C SER A 175 -19.91 20.17 -13.00
N LEU A 176 -19.48 19.62 -11.86
CA LEU A 176 -19.66 20.28 -10.56
C LEU A 176 -18.92 21.62 -10.44
N ILE A 177 -17.79 21.77 -11.13
CA ILE A 177 -16.98 22.99 -11.12
C ILE A 177 -17.51 24.02 -12.11
N GLU A 178 -17.77 23.59 -13.34
CA GLU A 178 -18.07 24.47 -14.48
C GLU A 178 -19.58 24.78 -14.56
N ASP A 179 -20.42 23.77 -14.35
CA ASP A 179 -21.88 23.86 -14.51
C ASP A 179 -22.62 23.97 -13.17
N GLY A 180 -21.97 23.56 -12.07
CA GLY A 180 -22.56 23.56 -10.73
C GLY A 180 -23.64 22.49 -10.53
N ASP A 181 -23.60 21.41 -11.33
CA ASP A 181 -24.54 20.31 -11.26
C ASP A 181 -23.89 18.94 -11.54
N ILE A 182 -24.69 17.91 -11.83
CA ILE A 182 -24.23 16.51 -12.04
C ILE A 182 -24.67 15.95 -13.39
N ARG A 183 -25.14 16.80 -14.29
CA ARG A 183 -25.49 16.46 -15.68
C ARG A 183 -24.20 16.37 -16.47
N ILE A 184 -24.08 15.34 -17.30
CA ILE A 184 -22.80 15.04 -17.99
C ILE A 184 -22.90 15.22 -19.51
N GLU A 185 -24.07 15.59 -20.02
CA GLU A 185 -24.36 15.57 -21.46
C GLU A 185 -23.50 16.54 -22.24
N ASN A 186 -23.49 17.81 -21.83
CA ASN A 186 -22.66 18.85 -22.43
C ASN A 186 -21.17 18.48 -22.37
N ASN A 187 -20.68 17.95 -21.24
CA ASN A 187 -19.27 17.57 -21.12
C ASN A 187 -18.86 16.49 -22.13
N HIS A 188 -19.79 15.59 -22.47
CA HIS A 188 -19.55 14.58 -23.50
C HIS A 188 -19.67 15.13 -24.92
N GLU A 189 -20.63 16.02 -25.18
CA GLU A 189 -20.83 16.69 -26.47
C GLU A 189 -19.67 17.62 -26.84
N GLU A 190 -19.18 18.38 -25.86
CA GLU A 190 -18.08 19.34 -25.98
C GLU A 190 -16.70 18.67 -25.89
N ARG A 191 -16.67 17.40 -25.45
CA ARG A 191 -15.45 16.59 -25.29
C ARG A 191 -14.48 17.17 -24.27
N ASP A 192 -15.00 17.73 -23.20
CA ASP A 192 -14.25 18.31 -22.08
C ASP A 192 -13.25 17.34 -21.45
N TYR A 193 -13.59 16.05 -21.48
CA TYR A 193 -12.75 14.98 -20.95
C TYR A 193 -11.40 14.83 -21.67
N LEU A 194 -11.23 15.41 -22.87
CA LEU A 194 -9.95 15.38 -23.58
C LEU A 194 -8.81 16.08 -22.82
N ALA A 195 -9.13 16.93 -21.84
CA ALA A 195 -8.13 17.53 -20.96
C ALA A 195 -7.35 16.51 -20.11
N TYR A 196 -7.90 15.30 -19.94
CA TYR A 196 -7.31 14.23 -19.12
C TYR A 196 -7.42 12.84 -19.73
N PHE A 197 -8.23 12.62 -20.77
CA PHE A 197 -8.40 11.32 -21.40
C PHE A 197 -8.44 11.47 -22.93
N GLU A 198 -7.36 11.03 -23.61
CA GLU A 198 -7.12 11.33 -25.03
C GLU A 198 -8.01 10.54 -26.03
N ALA A 199 -8.74 9.53 -25.55
CA ALA A 199 -9.60 8.69 -26.38
C ALA A 199 -11.08 9.09 -26.28
N GLU A 200 -11.92 8.59 -27.20
CA GLU A 200 -13.36 8.78 -27.12
C GLU A 200 -13.91 8.11 -25.84
N LEU A 201 -14.59 8.92 -25.01
CA LEU A 201 -15.17 8.47 -23.74
C LEU A 201 -16.69 8.36 -23.88
N ALA A 202 -17.18 7.14 -24.09
CA ALA A 202 -18.61 6.88 -24.18
C ALA A 202 -19.31 7.18 -22.84
N PRO A 203 -20.44 7.89 -22.82
CA PRO A 203 -21.13 8.20 -21.57
C PRO A 203 -21.58 6.95 -20.81
N HIS A 204 -21.20 6.84 -19.55
CA HIS A 204 -21.71 5.80 -18.65
C HIS A 204 -23.07 6.23 -18.07
N SER A 205 -24.11 6.14 -18.89
CA SER A 205 -25.50 6.43 -18.50
C SER A 205 -26.43 5.27 -18.89
N LEU A 206 -27.31 4.86 -17.97
CA LEU A 206 -28.28 3.80 -18.24
C LEU A 206 -29.57 4.32 -18.87
N ARG A 207 -30.08 5.44 -18.35
CA ARG A 207 -31.34 6.07 -18.76
C ARG A 207 -31.28 7.56 -18.45
N ARG A 208 -31.97 8.36 -19.28
CA ARG A 208 -32.21 9.76 -18.99
C ARG A 208 -33.04 9.93 -17.71
N GLY A 209 -32.80 11.03 -17.00
CA GLY A 209 -33.59 11.43 -15.86
C GLY A 209 -35.03 11.79 -16.23
N ARG A 210 -35.88 12.01 -15.23
CA ARG A 210 -37.28 12.41 -15.45
C ARG A 210 -37.42 13.75 -16.19
N ASN A 211 -36.40 14.58 -16.13
CA ASN A 211 -36.25 15.86 -16.81
C ASN A 211 -35.64 15.73 -18.22
N GLY A 212 -35.32 14.52 -18.68
CA GLY A 212 -34.69 14.30 -19.99
C GLY A 212 -33.16 14.42 -19.99
N GLU A 213 -32.54 14.83 -18.89
CA GLU A 213 -31.08 15.04 -18.80
C GLU A 213 -30.30 13.72 -18.69
N MET A 214 -29.04 13.71 -19.12
CA MET A 214 -28.13 12.59 -18.96
C MET A 214 -27.38 12.64 -17.62
N TYR A 215 -27.42 11.54 -16.87
CA TYR A 215 -26.71 11.38 -15.60
C TYR A 215 -25.78 10.17 -15.64
N SER A 216 -24.66 10.28 -14.91
CA SER A 216 -23.73 9.17 -14.72
C SER A 216 -24.34 8.06 -13.86
N VAL A 217 -23.95 6.81 -14.13
CA VAL A 217 -24.20 5.67 -13.22
C VAL A 217 -23.36 5.75 -11.95
N HIS A 218 -22.28 6.53 -11.98
CA HIS A 218 -21.33 6.67 -10.89
C HIS A 218 -21.81 7.69 -9.86
N ALA A 219 -21.60 7.39 -8.58
CA ALA A 219 -22.08 8.24 -7.50
C ALA A 219 -21.27 9.56 -7.42
N PRO A 220 -21.93 10.72 -7.16
CA PRO A 220 -21.26 12.04 -7.15
C PRO A 220 -20.45 12.30 -5.87
N GLY A 221 -20.41 11.36 -4.91
CA GLY A 221 -19.70 11.54 -3.65
C GLY A 221 -18.18 11.68 -3.81
N LEU A 222 -17.54 10.77 -4.56
CA LEU A 222 -16.12 10.88 -4.88
C LEU A 222 -15.84 12.14 -5.73
N PRO A 223 -16.60 12.41 -6.81
CA PRO A 223 -16.44 13.63 -7.61
C PRO A 223 -16.45 14.92 -6.80
N ALA A 224 -17.37 15.05 -5.83
CA ALA A 224 -17.46 16.21 -4.95
C ALA A 224 -16.22 16.37 -4.04
N ILE A 225 -15.62 15.27 -3.59
CA ILE A 225 -14.37 15.29 -2.81
C ILE A 225 -13.18 15.73 -3.67
N LEU A 226 -13.20 15.42 -4.98
CA LEU A 226 -12.11 15.77 -5.91
C LEU A 226 -12.15 17.25 -6.37
N VAL A 227 -13.29 17.93 -6.26
CA VAL A 227 -13.48 19.34 -6.67
C VAL A 227 -12.33 20.27 -6.25
N PRO A 228 -11.92 20.36 -4.96
CA PRO A 228 -10.86 21.29 -4.56
C PRO A 228 -9.51 20.99 -5.23
N ALA A 229 -9.18 19.70 -5.43
CA ALA A 229 -7.94 19.33 -6.09
C ALA A 229 -7.99 19.63 -7.59
N PHE A 230 -9.07 19.24 -8.26
CA PHE A 230 -9.25 19.49 -9.69
C PHE A 230 -9.31 20.99 -10.00
N ALA A 231 -9.99 21.79 -9.17
CA ALA A 231 -10.02 23.24 -9.32
C ALA A 231 -8.64 23.90 -9.11
N ALA A 232 -7.79 23.33 -8.25
CA ALA A 232 -6.47 23.89 -7.95
C ALA A 232 -5.41 23.62 -9.03
N GLY A 233 -5.51 22.49 -9.75
CA GLY A 233 -4.47 22.12 -10.73
C GLY A 233 -4.87 21.02 -11.71
N GLY A 234 -6.17 20.85 -11.99
CA GLY A 234 -6.70 19.88 -12.92
C GLY A 234 -6.39 18.43 -12.53
N TYR A 235 -6.26 17.57 -13.54
CA TYR A 235 -5.99 16.15 -13.34
C TYR A 235 -4.68 15.85 -12.56
N PRO A 236 -3.53 16.52 -12.82
CA PRO A 236 -2.32 16.30 -12.03
C PRO A 236 -2.50 16.56 -10.52
N ALA A 237 -3.33 17.55 -10.15
CA ALA A 237 -3.63 17.82 -8.74
C ALA A 237 -4.55 16.75 -8.13
N VAL A 238 -5.47 16.17 -8.90
CA VAL A 238 -6.25 15.00 -8.47
C VAL A 238 -5.35 13.79 -8.23
N VAL A 239 -4.42 13.51 -9.14
CA VAL A 239 -3.45 12.40 -8.99
C VAL A 239 -2.60 12.57 -7.73
N ALA A 240 -2.23 13.79 -7.36
CA ALA A 240 -1.46 14.05 -6.14
C ALA A 240 -2.31 14.02 -4.85
N PHE A 241 -3.63 14.12 -4.98
CA PHE A 241 -4.58 14.15 -3.85
C PHE A 241 -5.04 12.75 -3.42
N LEU A 242 -5.08 11.78 -4.34
CA LEU A 242 -5.59 10.41 -4.16
C LEU A 242 -4.59 9.43 -3.52
#